data_AF-A0A9D9DIA7-F1
#
_entry.id   AF-A0A9D9DIA7-F1
#
_cell.length_a   1.000
_cell.length_b   1.000
_cell.length_c   1.000
_cell.angle_alpha   90.00
_cell.angle_beta   90.00
_cell.angle_gamma   90.00
#
_symmetry.space_group_name_H-M   'P 1'
#
loop_
_entity.id
_entity.type
_entity.pdbx_description
1 polymer ?
#
loop_
_entity_poly.entity_id
_entity_poly.type
_entity_poly.pdbx_seq_one_letter_code
_entity_poly.pdbx_strand_id
1 'polypeptide(L)'
;MRKPKSIFKILHKYRNYNQVINDHSYKLYKKKKKVEDFRNLVLIANDETTSAYLNQHTHVILIINKDLYIDHIIYLYDRRIHFFNSNNLEEKTKKLLDIYYNSTKDKFIDSLYENGFISLKLKDKLRKECLL
;
A
#
# COMPACT_ATOMS: atom_id res chain seq x y z
N MET A 1 11.26 -23.16 -12.23
CA MET A 1 11.29 -21.95 -11.37
C MET A 1 9.87 -21.48 -11.12
N ARG A 2 9.50 -21.12 -9.87
CA ARG A 2 8.16 -20.56 -9.58
C ARG A 2 8.13 -19.10 -10.03
N LYS A 3 7.02 -18.64 -10.61
CA LYS A 3 6.87 -17.22 -11.01
C LYS A 3 6.85 -16.32 -9.76
N PRO A 4 7.54 -15.16 -9.79
CA PRO A 4 7.49 -14.20 -8.69
C PRO A 4 6.07 -13.76 -8.38
N LYS A 5 5.74 -13.64 -7.10
CA LYS A 5 4.42 -13.18 -6.65
C LYS A 5 4.31 -11.65 -6.71
N SER A 6 3.07 -11.18 -6.70
CA SER A 6 2.76 -9.75 -6.57
C SER A 6 2.99 -9.30 -5.12
N ILE A 7 3.72 -8.19 -4.95
CA ILE A 7 3.93 -7.55 -3.64
C ILE A 7 2.59 -7.23 -2.99
N PHE A 8 1.65 -6.62 -3.72
CA PHE A 8 0.35 -6.23 -3.19
C PHE A 8 -0.46 -7.41 -2.64
N LYS A 9 -0.36 -8.57 -3.30
CA LYS A 9 -1.01 -9.80 -2.80
C LYS A 9 -0.39 -10.26 -1.47
N ILE A 10 0.93 -10.13 -1.31
CA ILE A 10 1.62 -10.50 -0.07
C ILE A 10 1.32 -9.47 1.02
N LEU A 11 1.38 -8.17 0.73
CA LEU A 11 0.99 -7.10 1.65
C LEU A 11 -0.43 -7.33 2.16
N HIS A 12 -1.40 -7.54 1.26
CA HIS A 12 -2.77 -7.87 1.64
C HIS A 12 -2.84 -9.11 2.55
N LYS A 13 -2.08 -10.19 2.25
CA LYS A 13 -2.09 -11.41 3.06
C LYS A 13 -1.55 -11.20 4.48
N TYR A 14 -0.60 -10.29 4.66
CA TYR A 14 0.08 -10.04 5.94
C TYR A 14 -0.37 -8.77 6.65
N ARG A 15 -1.33 -8.05 6.05
CA ARG A 15 -1.93 -6.82 6.57
C ARG A 15 -2.42 -6.98 8.01
N ASN A 16 -2.43 -5.88 8.76
CA ASN A 16 -2.94 -5.88 10.12
C ASN A 16 -4.45 -6.22 10.13
N TYR A 17 -4.88 -7.11 11.02
CA TYR A 17 -6.26 -7.57 11.07
C TYR A 17 -7.25 -6.46 11.46
N ASN A 18 -6.81 -5.41 12.15
CA ASN A 18 -7.64 -4.25 12.44
C ASN A 18 -8.06 -3.50 11.16
N GLN A 19 -7.31 -3.68 10.05
CA GLN A 19 -7.66 -3.15 8.72
C GLN A 19 -8.77 -3.95 8.03
N VAL A 20 -9.19 -5.10 8.60
CA VAL A 20 -10.17 -6.03 7.99
C VAL A 20 -11.61 -5.58 8.22
N ILE A 21 -11.89 -4.79 9.27
CA ILE A 21 -13.25 -4.61 9.79
C ILE A 21 -14.21 -3.97 8.77
N ASN A 22 -13.72 -3.26 7.76
CA ASN A 22 -14.53 -2.91 6.58
C ASN A 22 -13.63 -2.48 5.41
N ASP A 23 -12.97 -3.44 4.76
CA ASP A 23 -12.14 -3.14 3.59
C ASP A 23 -13.00 -2.85 2.34
N HIS A 24 -13.73 -1.73 2.39
CA HIS A 24 -14.56 -1.21 1.32
C HIS A 24 -13.73 -1.00 0.05
N SER A 25 -12.52 -0.46 0.19
CA SER A 25 -11.57 -0.29 -0.91
C SER A 25 -11.25 -1.61 -1.60
N TYR A 26 -10.99 -2.69 -0.86
CA TYR A 26 -10.78 -4.01 -1.46
C TYR A 26 -12.02 -4.57 -2.14
N LYS A 27 -13.22 -4.32 -1.58
CA LYS A 27 -14.49 -4.71 -2.23
C LYS A 27 -14.67 -3.96 -3.56
N LEU A 28 -14.39 -2.65 -3.60
CA LEU A 28 -14.44 -1.85 -4.83
C LEU A 28 -13.44 -2.35 -5.86
N TYR A 29 -12.18 -2.56 -5.44
CA TYR A 29 -11.10 -3.10 -6.27
C TYR A 29 -11.49 -4.45 -6.89
N LYS A 30 -11.94 -5.40 -6.07
CA LYS A 30 -12.32 -6.74 -6.52
C LYS A 30 -13.52 -6.73 -7.46
N LYS A 31 -14.48 -5.81 -7.24
CA LYS A 31 -15.67 -5.66 -8.09
C LYS A 31 -15.45 -4.73 -9.29
N LYS A 32 -14.25 -4.16 -9.45
CA LYS A 32 -13.94 -3.12 -10.45
C LYS A 32 -14.99 -2.00 -10.45
N LYS A 33 -15.32 -1.52 -9.26
CA LYS A 33 -16.23 -0.38 -9.07
C LYS A 33 -15.42 0.90 -8.91
N LYS A 34 -16.00 2.02 -9.37
CA LYS A 34 -15.43 3.35 -9.18
C LYS A 34 -15.45 3.74 -7.71
N VAL A 35 -14.48 4.56 -7.32
CA VAL A 35 -14.48 5.25 -6.03
C VAL A 35 -15.31 6.52 -6.18
N GLU A 36 -16.42 6.57 -5.46
CA GLU A 36 -17.37 7.70 -5.49
C GLU A 36 -17.28 8.56 -4.21
N ASP A 37 -16.70 8.02 -3.13
CA ASP A 37 -16.58 8.69 -1.83
C ASP A 37 -15.10 8.80 -1.42
N PHE A 38 -14.64 10.05 -1.24
CA PHE A 38 -13.26 10.39 -0.88
C PHE A 38 -13.13 10.99 0.52
N ARG A 39 -14.20 11.03 1.33
CA ARG A 39 -14.21 11.76 2.62
C ARG A 39 -13.12 11.34 3.61
N ASN A 40 -12.67 10.09 3.56
CA ASN A 40 -11.64 9.53 4.44
C ASN A 40 -10.29 9.32 3.72
N LEU A 41 -10.10 9.99 2.58
CA LEU A 41 -8.94 9.84 1.71
C LEU A 41 -8.18 11.16 1.64
N VAL A 42 -6.90 11.13 2.02
CA VAL A 42 -5.98 12.26 1.88
C VAL A 42 -5.19 12.07 0.60
N LEU A 43 -5.26 13.02 -0.34
CA LEU A 43 -4.43 12.99 -1.54
C LEU A 43 -2.96 13.19 -1.16
N ILE A 44 -2.10 12.26 -1.56
CA ILE A 44 -0.66 12.30 -1.21
C ILE A 44 0.19 12.67 -2.43
N ALA A 45 -0.12 12.09 -3.58
CA ALA A 45 0.58 12.32 -4.84
C ALA A 45 -0.40 12.12 -6.01
N ASN A 46 -0.11 12.75 -7.14
CA ASN A 46 -0.82 12.54 -8.40
C ASN A 46 0.12 12.76 -9.59
N ASP A 47 -0.15 12.08 -10.68
CA ASP A 47 0.43 12.30 -12.00
C ASP A 47 -0.68 12.36 -13.06
N GLU A 48 -0.31 12.38 -14.35
CA GLU A 48 -1.28 12.46 -15.46
C GLU A 48 -2.17 11.21 -15.58
N THR A 49 -1.80 10.10 -14.95
CA THR A 49 -2.44 8.78 -15.10
C THR A 49 -3.15 8.31 -13.84
N THR A 50 -2.60 8.60 -12.66
CA THR A 50 -3.04 8.08 -11.37
C THR A 50 -2.96 9.11 -10.25
N SER A 51 -3.81 8.91 -9.24
CA SER A 51 -3.81 9.64 -7.97
C SER A 51 -3.65 8.65 -6.82
N ALA A 52 -2.73 8.94 -5.91
CA ALA A 52 -2.44 8.15 -4.73
C ALA A 52 -3.06 8.80 -3.48
N TYR A 53 -3.97 8.08 -2.84
CA TYR A 53 -4.69 8.52 -1.65
C TYR A 53 -4.35 7.67 -0.44
N LEU A 54 -4.09 8.29 0.70
CA LEU A 54 -3.93 7.63 1.99
C LEU A 54 -5.25 7.64 2.75
N ASN A 55 -5.75 6.46 3.13
CA ASN A 55 -6.75 6.34 4.18
C ASN A 55 -6.04 6.22 5.53
N GLN A 56 -6.06 7.27 6.33
CA GLN A 56 -5.35 7.32 7.61
C GLN A 56 -5.97 6.39 8.66
N HIS A 57 -7.27 6.10 8.58
CA HIS A 57 -7.96 5.24 9.55
C HIS A 57 -7.67 3.77 9.32
N THR A 58 -7.62 3.34 8.07
CA THR A 58 -7.34 1.94 7.72
C THR A 58 -5.88 1.71 7.33
N HIS A 59 -5.05 2.76 7.33
CA HIS A 59 -3.64 2.72 6.95
C HIS A 59 -3.39 2.02 5.60
N VAL A 60 -4.18 2.38 4.59
CA VAL A 60 -3.99 1.88 3.21
C VAL A 60 -3.76 3.02 2.26
N ILE A 61 -2.93 2.77 1.24
CA ILE A 61 -2.77 3.67 0.11
C ILE A 61 -3.55 3.09 -1.06
N LEU A 62 -4.39 3.91 -1.68
CA LEU A 62 -5.15 3.59 -2.89
C LEU A 62 -4.48 4.29 -4.06
N ILE A 63 -4.09 3.54 -5.07
CA ILE A 63 -3.67 4.07 -6.37
C ILE A 63 -4.91 4.00 -7.27
N ILE A 64 -5.44 5.16 -7.64
CA ILE A 64 -6.68 5.31 -8.39
C ILE A 64 -6.35 5.92 -9.75
N ASN A 65 -6.82 5.31 -10.84
CA ASN A 65 -6.62 5.86 -12.18
C ASN A 65 -7.56 7.03 -12.48
N LYS A 66 -7.32 7.73 -13.59
CA LYS A 66 -8.15 8.86 -14.05
C LYS A 66 -9.65 8.55 -14.21
N ASP A 67 -10.02 7.28 -14.42
CA ASP A 67 -11.41 6.83 -14.57
C ASP A 67 -12.07 6.47 -13.22
N LEU A 68 -11.38 6.77 -12.11
CA LEU A 68 -11.77 6.55 -10.72
C LEU A 68 -11.81 5.07 -10.29
N TYR A 69 -11.12 4.17 -11.00
CA TYR A 69 -10.95 2.79 -10.56
C TYR A 69 -9.66 2.62 -9.75
N ILE A 70 -9.71 1.75 -8.75
CA ILE A 70 -8.53 1.36 -7.97
C ILE A 70 -7.68 0.41 -8.83
N ASP A 71 -6.44 0.80 -9.13
CA ASP A 71 -5.46 -0.07 -9.81
C ASP A 71 -4.71 -0.93 -8.78
N HIS A 72 -4.30 -0.31 -7.67
CA HIS A 72 -3.54 -0.95 -6.61
C HIS A 72 -3.97 -0.50 -5.21
N ILE A 73 -3.85 -1.42 -4.26
CA ILE A 73 -3.99 -1.16 -2.83
C ILE A 73 -2.68 -1.56 -2.15
N ILE A 74 -2.08 -0.62 -1.44
CA ILE A 74 -0.88 -0.83 -0.64
C ILE A 74 -1.32 -0.85 0.81
N TYR A 75 -1.25 -2.02 1.44
CA TYR A 75 -1.52 -2.16 2.87
C TYR A 75 -0.27 -1.78 3.65
N LEU A 76 -0.38 -0.75 4.48
CA LEU A 76 0.66 -0.38 5.42
C LEU A 76 0.47 -1.16 6.71
N TYR A 77 1.56 -1.41 7.41
CA TYR A 77 1.62 -2.12 8.68
C TYR A 77 1.17 -3.58 8.61
N ASP A 78 2.13 -4.48 8.72
CA ASP A 78 1.82 -5.89 8.85
C ASP A 78 1.34 -6.22 10.27
N ARG A 79 0.70 -7.38 10.42
CA ARG A 79 0.15 -7.87 11.70
C ARG A 79 1.14 -7.97 12.87
N ARG A 80 2.45 -7.80 12.65
CA ARG A 80 3.47 -7.73 13.71
C ARG A 80 3.76 -6.33 14.21
N ILE A 81 3.28 -5.30 13.53
CA ILE A 81 3.41 -3.91 13.97
C ILE A 81 2.22 -3.63 14.88
N HIS A 82 2.50 -3.55 16.19
CA HIS A 82 1.50 -3.30 17.22
C HIS A 82 1.33 -1.80 17.53
N PHE A 83 2.38 -1.00 17.29
CA PHE A 83 2.39 0.44 17.51
C PHE A 83 2.66 1.15 16.19
N PHE A 84 1.70 1.95 15.74
CA PHE A 84 1.84 2.75 14.54
C PHE A 84 2.44 4.09 14.91
N ASN A 85 3.62 4.39 14.38
CA ASN A 85 4.16 5.74 14.48
C ASN A 85 3.49 6.62 13.42
N SER A 86 2.43 7.31 13.82
CA SER A 86 1.71 8.27 12.98
C SER A 86 2.48 9.58 12.74
N ASN A 87 3.59 9.81 13.45
CA ASN A 87 4.40 11.00 13.24
C ASN A 87 4.96 10.97 11.81
N ASN A 88 4.70 12.07 11.10
CA ASN A 88 5.12 12.28 9.71
C ASN A 88 4.59 11.19 8.76
N LEU A 89 3.43 10.59 9.05
CA LEU A 89 2.85 9.53 8.22
C LEU A 89 2.69 9.98 6.76
N GLU A 90 2.18 11.19 6.52
CA GLU A 90 2.04 11.74 5.17
C GLU A 90 3.39 11.90 4.47
N GLU A 91 4.41 12.44 5.15
CA GLU A 91 5.74 12.62 4.60
C GLU A 91 6.40 11.27 4.24
N LYS A 92 6.31 10.28 5.13
CA LYS A 92 6.78 8.90 4.88
C LYS A 92 6.03 8.28 3.70
N THR A 93 4.73 8.54 3.59
CA THR A 93 3.91 8.06 2.49
C THR A 93 4.32 8.71 1.17
N LYS A 94 4.61 10.02 1.16
CA LYS A 94 5.15 10.73 -0.02
C LYS A 94 6.47 10.11 -0.48
N LYS A 95 7.42 9.87 0.43
CA LYS A 95 8.71 9.22 0.13
C LYS A 95 8.52 7.81 -0.42
N LEU A 96 7.60 7.03 0.16
CA LEU A 96 7.27 5.70 -0.32
C LEU A 96 6.69 5.74 -1.75
N LEU A 97 5.80 6.69 -2.04
CA LEU A 97 5.17 6.84 -3.34
C LEU A 97 6.16 7.30 -4.41
N ASP A 98 7.06 8.24 -4.09
CA ASP A 98 8.15 8.62 -5.00
C ASP A 98 8.96 7.39 -5.44
N ILE A 99 9.33 6.51 -4.50
CA ILE A 99 10.04 5.26 -4.80
C ILE A 99 9.15 4.27 -5.56
N TYR A 100 7.85 4.22 -5.27
CA TYR A 100 6.90 3.37 -6.00
C TYR A 100 6.82 3.74 -7.49
N TYR A 101 6.79 5.03 -7.81
CA TYR A 101 6.67 5.52 -9.19
C TYR A 101 8.01 5.54 -9.93
N ASN A 102 9.11 5.89 -9.25
CA ASN A 102 10.37 6.25 -9.90
C ASN A 102 11.51 5.23 -9.69
N SER A 103 11.25 4.08 -9.08
CA SER A 103 12.31 3.14 -8.68
C SER A 103 11.95 1.67 -8.85
N THR A 104 12.90 0.80 -8.49
CA THR A 104 12.76 -0.64 -8.64
C THR A 104 11.86 -1.23 -7.56
N LYS A 105 11.31 -2.40 -7.87
CA LYS A 105 10.59 -3.24 -6.92
C LYS A 105 11.39 -3.51 -5.63
N ASP A 106 12.70 -3.67 -5.75
CA ASP A 106 13.60 -3.91 -4.61
C ASP A 106 13.66 -2.69 -3.69
N LYS A 107 13.92 -1.51 -4.25
CA LYS A 107 13.93 -0.23 -3.51
C LYS A 107 12.58 0.06 -2.85
N PHE A 108 11.47 -0.29 -3.50
CA PHE A 108 10.14 -0.16 -2.91
C PHE A 108 9.97 -1.03 -1.65
N ILE A 109 10.46 -2.28 -1.67
CA ILE A 109 10.44 -3.16 -0.50
C ILE A 109 11.31 -2.59 0.64
N ASP A 110 12.49 -2.07 0.31
CA ASP A 110 13.38 -1.47 1.30
C ASP A 110 12.77 -0.21 1.92
N SER A 111 12.17 0.67 1.10
CA SER A 111 11.47 1.87 1.56
C SER A 111 10.30 1.57 2.50
N LEU A 112 9.51 0.52 2.22
CA LEU A 112 8.44 0.07 3.14
C LEU A 112 9.00 -0.24 4.54
N TYR A 113 10.18 -0.87 4.62
CA TYR A 113 10.81 -1.22 5.88
C TYR A 113 11.44 -0.02 6.57
N GLU A 114 12.22 0.77 5.83
CA GLU A 114 12.95 1.93 6.37
C GLU A 114 12.00 3.00 6.93
N ASN A 115 10.83 3.17 6.32
CA ASN A 115 9.79 4.07 6.83
C ASN A 115 8.92 3.46 7.94
N GLY A 116 9.20 2.22 8.35
CA GLY A 116 8.49 1.52 9.42
C GLY A 116 7.09 1.05 9.06
N PHE A 117 6.78 0.91 7.75
CA PHE A 117 5.49 0.39 7.30
C PHE A 117 5.40 -1.12 7.35
N ILE A 118 6.51 -1.85 7.36
CA ILE A 118 6.53 -3.31 7.48
C ILE A 118 7.63 -3.76 8.42
N SER A 119 7.42 -4.90 9.08
CA SER A 119 8.44 -5.57 9.89
C SER A 119 9.53 -6.17 9.00
N LEU A 120 10.74 -6.32 9.55
CA LEU A 120 11.86 -7.01 8.90
C LEU A 120 11.44 -8.39 8.35
N LYS A 121 10.65 -9.13 9.11
CA LYS A 121 10.19 -10.46 8.70
C LYS A 121 9.21 -10.45 7.53
N LEU A 122 8.48 -9.35 7.29
CA LEU A 122 7.72 -9.18 6.05
C LEU A 122 8.61 -8.69 4.90
N LYS A 123 9.58 -7.81 5.16
CA LYS A 123 10.60 -7.40 4.18
C LYS A 123 11.30 -8.62 3.57
N ASP A 124 11.89 -9.49 4.39
CA ASP A 124 12.60 -10.70 3.95
C ASP A 124 11.70 -11.61 3.12
N LYS A 125 10.42 -11.69 3.51
CA LYS A 125 9.42 -12.49 2.83
C LYS A 125 9.06 -11.92 1.45
N LEU A 126 8.91 -10.60 1.34
CA LEU A 126 8.69 -9.93 0.06
C LEU A 126 9.88 -10.14 -0.87
N ARG A 127 11.11 -9.98 -0.38
CA ARG A 127 12.32 -10.22 -1.19
C ARG A 127 12.35 -11.65 -1.71
N LYS A 128 12.11 -12.63 -0.84
CA LYS A 128 12.11 -14.06 -1.20
C LYS A 128 11.01 -14.46 -2.19
N GLU A 129 9.81 -13.88 -2.09
CA GLU A 129 8.66 -14.31 -2.90
C GLU A 129 8.40 -13.44 -4.14
N CYS A 130 8.93 -12.22 -4.21
CA CYS A 130 8.65 -11.26 -5.28
C CYS A 130 9.85 -10.90 -6.16
N LEU A 131 11.08 -11.20 -5.71
CA LEU A 131 12.32 -10.93 -6.46
C LEU A 131 13.03 -12.19 -6.94
N LEU A 132 12.89 -13.30 -6.22
CA LEU A 132 13.40 -14.64 -6.58
C LEU A 132 12.28 -15.48 -7.24
#